data_AF-A0A2K0XNC6-F1
#
_entry.id   AF-A0A2K0XNC6-F1
#
_cell.length_a   1.000
_cell.length_b   1.000
_cell.length_c   1.000
_cell.angle_alpha   90.00
_cell.angle_beta   90.00
_cell.angle_gamma   90.00
#
_symmetry.space_group_name_H-M   'P 1'
#
loop_
_entity.id
_entity.type
_entity.pdbx_description
1 polymer ?
#
loop_
_entity_poly.entity_id
_entity_poly.type
_entity_poly.pdbx_seq_one_letter_code
_entity_poly.pdbx_strand_id
1 'polypeptide(L)'
;MSIQKTSNVEVKSNPANIAYDAVATRSTTNNNEIPELELSLVRLLLTHEGVGYPKPKAKSRLALKKICDAPKTHTTEQLLKARYDFLNDTDVEMPVNGKRYTIKFYGIGQDIFLLDYSDGKLSTRKVALGDVPNESACFTAHVLKNGKIAFETIDNKWLSYPTKTPAPSWLKDYAPNGVTDKLDEAANGLELQKAGKGNHVKSENFLNLFGKFYIKSKRGTHTSTNQAVQGIWVLKTSDNTFDGASDPYYNETFSSVILIQPVTVTTGIQQIDTAAKRTSENKIYTLSGQRVFVEKLSDLPRGIYIVNGKKLLVQ
;
A
#
# COMPACT_ATOMS: atom_id res chain seq x y z
N MET A 1 -19.53 -35.09 76.44
CA MET A 1 -18.43 -34.84 75.49
C MET A 1 -18.40 -36.02 74.52
N SER A 2 -18.97 -35.86 73.33
CA SER A 2 -18.83 -36.76 72.17
C SER A 2 -19.30 -35.99 70.93
N ILE A 3 -18.57 -36.16 69.83
CA ILE A 3 -18.67 -35.42 68.55
C ILE A 3 -19.60 -36.18 67.58
N GLN A 4 -20.38 -35.48 66.76
CA GLN A 4 -20.76 -35.90 65.39
C GLN A 4 -21.33 -34.68 64.62
N LYS A 5 -20.61 -34.09 63.66
CA LYS A 5 -20.38 -34.42 62.22
C LYS A 5 -21.41 -33.74 61.29
N THR A 6 -20.84 -33.06 60.30
CA THR A 6 -21.35 -32.10 59.30
C THR A 6 -22.42 -32.63 58.33
N SER A 7 -23.26 -31.71 57.83
CA SER A 7 -23.93 -31.81 56.53
C SER A 7 -23.98 -30.44 55.83
N ASN A 8 -23.44 -30.39 54.61
CA ASN A 8 -23.57 -29.27 53.67
C ASN A 8 -24.92 -29.37 52.94
N VAL A 9 -25.64 -28.26 52.79
CA VAL A 9 -26.76 -28.15 51.84
C VAL A 9 -26.71 -26.78 51.12
N GLU A 10 -26.92 -26.85 49.81
CA GLU A 10 -26.79 -25.83 48.77
C GLU A 10 -27.58 -24.53 49.02
N VAL A 11 -26.97 -23.39 48.65
CA VAL A 11 -27.69 -22.12 48.46
C VAL A 11 -28.10 -22.01 46.99
N LYS A 12 -29.38 -22.26 46.71
CA LYS A 12 -30.03 -21.78 45.48
C LYS A 12 -30.62 -20.40 45.76
N SER A 13 -30.11 -19.37 45.09
CA SER A 13 -30.72 -18.04 45.10
C SER A 13 -31.54 -17.81 43.84
N ASN A 14 -32.85 -17.64 44.00
CA ASN A 14 -33.71 -16.78 43.17
C ASN A 14 -35.08 -16.65 43.84
N PRO A 15 -35.94 -15.67 43.48
CA PRO A 15 -35.75 -14.24 43.19
C PRO A 15 -36.67 -13.38 44.12
N ALA A 16 -36.64 -12.06 43.91
CA ALA A 16 -37.63 -11.06 44.38
C ALA A 16 -37.50 -10.53 45.82
N ASN A 17 -36.91 -9.33 45.94
CA ASN A 17 -37.63 -8.21 46.53
C ASN A 17 -37.10 -6.86 46.05
N ILE A 18 -38.05 -6.09 45.52
CA ILE A 18 -37.94 -4.73 45.03
C ILE A 18 -38.11 -3.79 46.22
N ALA A 19 -37.21 -2.81 46.38
CA ALA A 19 -37.58 -1.51 46.94
C ALA A 19 -36.52 -0.47 46.52
N TYR A 20 -36.99 0.48 45.71
CA TYR A 20 -36.29 1.66 45.24
C TYR A 20 -35.90 2.57 46.41
N ASP A 21 -34.68 3.11 46.39
CA ASP A 21 -34.41 4.42 46.96
C ASP A 21 -33.83 5.31 45.85
N ALA A 22 -34.48 6.46 45.67
CA ALA A 22 -34.46 7.26 44.47
C ALA A 22 -33.78 8.60 44.73
N VAL A 23 -32.44 8.66 44.73
CA VAL A 23 -31.69 9.88 44.37
C VAL A 23 -30.34 9.50 43.75
N ALA A 24 -30.38 8.86 42.59
CA ALA A 24 -29.28 8.96 41.63
C ALA A 24 -29.81 9.73 40.45
N THR A 25 -29.30 10.94 40.25
CA THR A 25 -29.44 11.65 38.98
C THR A 25 -29.18 10.65 37.87
N ARG A 26 -30.24 10.32 37.11
CA ARG A 26 -30.10 9.59 35.85
C ARG A 26 -29.15 10.43 35.02
N SER A 27 -27.89 10.02 34.96
CA SER A 27 -27.00 10.43 33.88
C SER A 27 -27.69 10.01 32.61
N THR A 28 -28.31 10.96 31.92
CA THR A 28 -28.76 10.80 30.54
C THR A 28 -27.50 10.73 29.69
N THR A 29 -26.76 9.63 29.79
CA THR A 29 -25.78 9.27 28.76
C THR A 29 -26.62 9.06 27.51
N ASN A 30 -26.61 10.07 26.64
CA ASN A 30 -27.20 9.97 25.31
C ASN A 30 -26.50 8.80 24.62
N ASN A 31 -27.19 7.66 24.50
CA ASN A 31 -26.69 6.46 23.79
C ASN A 31 -26.40 6.71 22.29
N ASN A 32 -26.55 7.95 21.83
CA ASN A 32 -26.29 8.41 20.47
C ASN A 32 -25.00 9.24 20.32
N GLU A 33 -24.31 9.57 21.41
CA GLU A 33 -23.07 10.34 21.34
C GLU A 33 -21.93 9.47 20.78
N ILE A 34 -21.19 10.01 19.81
CA ILE A 34 -20.07 9.33 19.18
C ILE A 34 -18.90 9.27 20.18
N PRO A 35 -18.37 8.08 20.52
CA PRO A 35 -17.23 7.96 21.42
C PRO A 35 -15.95 8.63 20.87
N GLU A 36 -15.14 9.23 21.73
CA GLU A 36 -13.87 9.88 21.31
C GLU A 36 -12.88 8.90 20.66
N LEU A 37 -12.91 7.62 21.05
CA LEU A 37 -12.13 6.58 20.41
C LEU A 37 -12.51 6.40 18.92
N GLU A 38 -13.81 6.41 18.63
CA GLU A 38 -14.31 6.33 17.25
C GLU A 38 -13.91 7.57 16.45
N LEU A 39 -13.96 8.76 17.04
CA LEU A 39 -13.48 9.99 16.41
C LEU A 39 -11.97 9.96 16.13
N SER A 40 -11.18 9.39 17.05
CA SER A 40 -9.73 9.25 16.88
C SER A 40 -9.38 8.32 15.71
N LEU A 41 -10.10 7.21 15.56
CA LEU A 41 -9.97 6.31 14.41
C LEU A 41 -10.31 7.04 13.10
N VAL A 42 -11.35 7.87 13.10
CA VAL A 42 -11.77 8.61 11.91
C VAL A 42 -10.73 9.68 11.53
N ARG A 43 -10.19 10.41 12.51
CA ARG A 43 -9.10 11.36 12.26
C ARG A 43 -7.90 10.66 11.64
N LEU A 44 -7.52 9.48 12.16
CA LEU A 44 -6.47 8.66 11.56
C LEU A 44 -6.80 8.28 10.11
N LEU A 45 -8.02 7.79 9.84
CA LEU A 45 -8.45 7.43 8.48
C LEU A 45 -8.34 8.60 7.50
N LEU A 46 -8.71 9.81 7.95
CA LEU A 46 -8.64 11.03 7.14
C LEU A 46 -7.21 11.48 6.83
N THR A 47 -6.20 11.05 7.61
CA THR A 47 -4.77 11.33 7.31
C THR A 47 -4.24 10.57 6.11
N HIS A 48 -4.91 9.50 5.69
CA HIS A 48 -4.51 8.76 4.50
C HIS A 48 -4.92 9.52 3.24
N GLU A 49 -3.94 9.93 2.44
CA GLU A 49 -4.11 10.74 1.23
C GLU A 49 -3.19 10.24 0.11
N GLY A 50 -3.42 10.70 -1.12
CA GLY A 50 -2.64 10.26 -2.27
C GLY A 50 -3.17 8.98 -2.92
N VAL A 51 -2.36 8.42 -3.81
CA VAL A 51 -2.72 7.31 -4.71
C VAL A 51 -3.35 6.14 -3.94
N GLY A 52 -4.55 5.72 -4.37
CA GLY A 52 -5.31 4.63 -3.76
C GLY A 52 -6.28 5.01 -2.65
N TYR A 53 -6.21 6.24 -2.15
CA TYR A 53 -7.13 6.76 -1.14
C TYR A 53 -8.22 7.66 -1.77
N PRO A 54 -9.38 7.81 -1.12
CA PRO A 54 -10.45 8.67 -1.63
C PRO A 54 -9.95 10.09 -1.87
N LYS A 55 -10.28 10.67 -3.03
CA LYS A 55 -9.81 12.02 -3.42
C LYS A 55 -10.14 13.08 -2.36
N PRO A 56 -9.41 14.21 -2.31
CA PRO A 56 -9.69 15.29 -1.36
C PRO A 56 -11.13 15.82 -1.40
N LYS A 57 -11.76 15.79 -2.58
CA LYS A 57 -13.15 16.22 -2.81
C LYS A 57 -14.14 15.06 -2.97
N ALA A 58 -13.73 13.81 -2.73
CA ALA A 58 -14.61 12.66 -2.79
C ALA A 58 -15.74 12.83 -1.76
N LYS A 59 -16.97 12.46 -2.15
CA LYS A 59 -18.16 12.65 -1.30
C LYS A 59 -18.01 11.94 0.04
N SER A 60 -17.44 10.75 0.06
CA SER A 60 -17.24 9.97 1.29
C SER A 60 -16.26 10.65 2.25
N ARG A 61 -15.14 11.22 1.75
CA ARG A 61 -14.16 11.95 2.55
C ARG A 61 -14.79 13.17 3.19
N LEU A 62 -15.52 13.96 2.40
CA LEU A 62 -16.20 15.17 2.88
C LEU A 62 -17.27 14.83 3.93
N ALA A 63 -18.03 13.76 3.72
CA ALA A 63 -19.02 13.29 4.69
C ALA A 63 -18.37 12.86 6.01
N LEU A 64 -17.29 12.08 5.94
CA LEU A 64 -16.56 11.62 7.12
C LEU A 64 -15.91 12.78 7.88
N LYS A 65 -15.31 13.75 7.15
CA LYS A 65 -14.75 14.98 7.73
C LYS A 65 -15.82 15.82 8.45
N LYS A 66 -17.01 15.97 7.86
CA LYS A 66 -18.11 16.72 8.47
C LYS A 66 -18.54 16.14 9.82
N ILE A 67 -18.52 14.81 9.98
CA ILE A 67 -18.81 14.16 11.26
C ILE A 67 -17.70 14.45 12.28
N CYS A 68 -16.43 14.40 11.87
CA CYS A 68 -15.31 14.77 12.74
C CYS A 68 -15.33 16.22 13.20
N ASP A 69 -15.72 17.15 12.33
CA ASP A 69 -15.73 18.58 12.61
C ASP A 69 -16.93 18.99 13.51
N ALA A 70 -18.03 18.24 13.47
CA ALA A 70 -19.25 18.49 14.25
C ALA A 70 -19.87 17.19 14.82
N PRO A 71 -19.21 16.48 15.75
CA PRO A 71 -19.66 15.17 16.20
C PRO A 71 -21.00 15.21 16.95
N LYS A 72 -21.29 16.30 17.67
CA LYS A 72 -22.55 16.48 18.43
C LYS A 72 -23.81 16.58 17.56
N THR A 73 -23.67 16.82 16.26
CA THR A 73 -24.80 16.92 15.32
C THR A 73 -25.04 15.62 14.55
N HIS A 74 -24.35 14.54 14.90
CA HIS A 74 -24.41 13.27 14.18
C HIS A 74 -24.56 12.10 15.15
N THR A 75 -25.05 10.97 14.64
CA THR A 75 -25.22 9.73 15.40
C THR A 75 -24.09 8.74 15.11
N THR A 76 -23.89 7.77 16.01
CA THR A 76 -22.97 6.64 15.79
C THR A 76 -23.29 5.87 14.51
N GLU A 77 -24.57 5.67 14.18
CA GLU A 77 -24.98 4.99 12.94
C GLU A 77 -24.52 5.76 11.69
N GLN A 78 -24.70 7.10 11.68
CA GLN A 78 -24.22 7.95 10.59
C GLN A 78 -22.70 7.87 10.45
N LEU A 79 -21.97 7.79 11.56
CA LEU A 79 -20.53 7.61 11.53
C LEU A 79 -20.14 6.25 10.93
N LEU A 80 -20.76 5.16 11.37
CA LEU A 80 -20.47 3.81 10.86
C LEU A 80 -20.72 3.73 9.36
N LYS A 81 -21.81 4.33 8.89
CA LYS A 81 -22.12 4.43 7.45
C LYS A 81 -21.07 5.26 6.70
N ALA A 82 -20.73 6.46 7.18
CA ALA A 82 -19.75 7.32 6.52
C ALA A 82 -18.36 6.67 6.47
N ARG A 83 -17.96 5.95 7.51
CA ARG A 83 -16.72 5.17 7.54
C ARG A 83 -16.76 4.05 6.52
N TYR A 84 -17.85 3.29 6.46
CA TYR A 84 -18.03 2.24 5.46
C TYR A 84 -17.92 2.80 4.04
N ASP A 85 -18.63 3.90 3.75
CA ASP A 85 -18.61 4.56 2.44
C ASP A 85 -17.18 5.03 2.09
N PHE A 86 -16.44 5.61 3.05
CA PHE A 86 -15.06 6.07 2.85
C PHE A 86 -14.08 4.95 2.55
N LEU A 87 -14.16 3.84 3.28
CA LEU A 87 -13.27 2.69 3.08
C LEU A 87 -13.48 2.01 1.73
N ASN A 88 -14.72 2.06 1.22
CA ASN A 88 -15.13 1.42 -0.03
C ASN A 88 -15.23 2.40 -1.22
N ASP A 89 -14.91 3.68 -1.05
CA ASP A 89 -15.02 4.68 -2.12
C ASP A 89 -14.07 4.34 -3.27
N THR A 90 -14.61 4.27 -4.48
CA THR A 90 -13.86 3.97 -5.71
C THR A 90 -13.35 5.23 -6.42
N ASP A 91 -13.81 6.43 -6.02
CA ASP A 91 -13.28 7.72 -6.47
C ASP A 91 -11.97 8.05 -5.74
N VAL A 92 -10.94 7.26 -6.05
CA VAL A 92 -9.61 7.34 -5.43
C VAL A 92 -8.64 8.14 -6.30
N GLU A 93 -7.59 8.68 -5.68
CA GLU A 93 -6.49 9.26 -6.44
C GLU A 93 -5.75 8.17 -7.23
N MET A 94 -5.45 8.48 -8.49
CA MET A 94 -4.76 7.60 -9.42
C MET A 94 -3.33 8.09 -9.68
N PRO A 95 -2.42 7.23 -10.19
CA PRO A 95 -1.12 7.67 -10.70
C PRO A 95 -1.27 8.82 -11.71
N VAL A 96 -0.31 9.75 -11.67
CA VAL A 96 -0.29 10.96 -12.49
C VAL A 96 0.73 10.80 -13.62
N ASN A 97 0.36 11.23 -14.81
CA ASN A 97 1.20 11.18 -16.00
C ASN A 97 2.58 11.83 -15.75
N GLY A 98 3.65 11.13 -16.12
CA GLY A 98 5.04 11.56 -15.97
C GLY A 98 5.62 11.43 -14.55
N LYS A 99 4.82 11.07 -13.53
CA LYS A 99 5.35 10.81 -12.18
C LYS A 99 5.87 9.38 -12.07
N ARG A 100 6.83 9.19 -11.17
CA ARG A 100 7.46 7.88 -10.91
C ARG A 100 6.87 7.21 -9.68
N TYR A 101 6.73 5.89 -9.74
CA TYR A 101 6.11 5.09 -8.70
C TYR A 101 6.89 3.79 -8.45
N THR A 102 6.83 3.31 -7.21
CA THR A 102 7.11 1.91 -6.89
C THR A 102 5.82 1.12 -6.84
N ILE A 103 5.90 -0.16 -7.18
CA ILE A 103 4.77 -1.09 -7.15
C ILE A 103 5.14 -2.22 -6.19
N LYS A 104 4.31 -2.49 -5.18
CA LYS A 104 4.60 -3.45 -4.11
C LYS A 104 3.43 -4.38 -3.88
N PHE A 105 3.66 -5.69 -3.94
CA PHE A 105 2.68 -6.67 -3.45
C PHE A 105 2.76 -6.77 -1.93
N TYR A 106 1.61 -6.93 -1.28
CA TYR A 106 1.51 -7.17 0.16
C TYR A 106 0.98 -8.57 0.41
N GLY A 107 1.77 -9.41 1.10
CA GLY A 107 1.29 -10.71 1.59
C GLY A 107 0.29 -10.56 2.73
N ILE A 108 -0.47 -11.62 3.05
CA ILE A 108 -1.47 -11.56 4.13
C ILE A 108 -0.86 -11.21 5.49
N GLY A 109 0.36 -11.70 5.75
CA GLY A 109 1.18 -11.35 6.92
C GLY A 109 1.84 -9.96 6.87
N GLN A 110 1.47 -9.11 5.91
CA GLN A 110 2.05 -7.77 5.66
C GLN A 110 3.50 -7.77 5.17
N ASP A 111 4.01 -8.92 4.71
CA ASP A 111 5.27 -8.97 3.97
C ASP A 111 5.20 -8.13 2.69
N ILE A 112 6.25 -7.35 2.42
CA ILE A 112 6.32 -6.43 1.28
C ILE A 112 7.21 -7.04 0.20
N PHE A 113 6.68 -7.14 -1.01
CA PHE A 113 7.41 -7.62 -2.19
C PHE A 113 7.45 -6.50 -3.23
N LEU A 114 8.60 -5.86 -3.38
CA LEU A 114 8.81 -4.76 -4.33
C LEU A 114 8.98 -5.33 -5.74
N LEU A 115 8.23 -4.80 -6.70
CA LEU A 115 8.41 -5.08 -8.12
C LEU A 115 9.70 -4.43 -8.60
N ASP A 116 10.54 -5.21 -9.27
CA ASP A 116 11.83 -4.80 -9.79
C ASP A 116 11.94 -5.16 -11.28
N TYR A 117 12.71 -4.37 -12.02
CA TYR A 117 13.01 -4.62 -13.43
C TYR A 117 14.52 -4.62 -13.63
N SER A 118 15.07 -5.81 -13.84
CA SER A 118 16.50 -6.01 -14.10
C SER A 118 16.69 -7.03 -15.21
N ASP A 119 17.78 -6.90 -15.97
CA ASP A 119 18.17 -7.85 -17.01
C ASP A 119 17.05 -8.16 -18.02
N GLY A 120 16.25 -7.14 -18.37
CA GLY A 120 15.16 -7.29 -19.34
C GLY A 120 13.90 -7.95 -18.77
N LYS A 121 13.78 -8.13 -17.45
CA LYS A 121 12.72 -8.94 -16.84
C LYS A 121 12.16 -8.39 -15.55
N LEU A 122 10.84 -8.54 -15.39
CA LEU A 122 10.17 -8.31 -14.11
C LEU A 122 10.42 -9.44 -13.12
N SER A 123 10.72 -9.03 -11.91
CA SER A 123 10.77 -9.90 -10.73
C SER A 123 10.20 -9.14 -9.54
N THR A 124 10.08 -9.83 -8.43
CA THR A 124 9.82 -9.21 -7.13
C THR A 124 10.95 -9.55 -6.18
N ARG A 125 11.15 -8.74 -5.15
CA ARG A 125 12.03 -9.07 -4.02
C ARG A 125 11.39 -8.64 -2.71
N LYS A 126 11.57 -9.45 -1.67
CA LYS A 126 11.10 -9.11 -0.33
C LYS A 126 11.92 -7.94 0.22
N VAL A 127 11.24 -6.97 0.83
CA VAL A 127 11.85 -5.75 1.40
C VAL A 127 11.26 -5.42 2.76
N ALA A 128 12.00 -4.67 3.56
CA ALA A 128 11.50 -4.10 4.81
C ALA A 128 10.74 -2.79 4.55
N LEU A 129 9.92 -2.40 5.52
CA LEU A 129 9.29 -1.08 5.50
C LEU A 129 10.36 0.00 5.58
N GLY A 130 10.31 0.96 4.66
CA GLY A 130 11.27 2.08 4.61
C GLY A 130 12.48 1.82 3.71
N ASP A 131 12.64 0.63 3.13
CA ASP A 131 13.69 0.35 2.16
C ASP A 131 13.61 1.33 0.98
N VAL A 132 14.75 1.95 0.67
CA VAL A 132 14.87 2.87 -0.46
C VAL A 132 14.90 2.04 -1.75
N PRO A 133 13.98 2.28 -2.69
CA PRO A 133 13.95 1.54 -3.96
C PRO A 133 15.15 1.94 -4.83
N ASN A 134 15.72 0.96 -5.53
CA ASN A 134 16.65 1.22 -6.62
C ASN A 134 15.90 1.78 -7.83
N GLU A 135 16.62 2.43 -8.74
CA GLU A 135 16.06 2.98 -9.98
C GLU A 135 15.36 1.91 -10.86
N SER A 136 15.81 0.66 -10.79
CA SER A 136 15.20 -0.50 -11.45
C SER A 136 13.77 -0.82 -10.97
N ALA A 137 13.40 -0.36 -9.77
CA ALA A 137 12.08 -0.56 -9.17
C ALA A 137 11.17 0.68 -9.28
N CYS A 138 11.58 1.69 -10.06
CA CYS A 138 10.91 2.97 -10.18
C CYS A 138 10.39 3.18 -11.61
N PHE A 139 9.05 3.14 -11.77
CA PHE A 139 8.39 3.17 -13.07
C PHE A 139 7.69 4.50 -13.33
N THR A 140 7.81 5.03 -14.55
CA THR A 140 7.13 6.26 -14.96
C THR A 140 5.70 5.94 -15.38
N ALA A 141 4.71 6.58 -14.75
CA ALA A 141 3.31 6.38 -15.09
C ALA A 141 2.89 7.23 -16.31
N HIS A 142 2.09 6.65 -17.17
CA HIS A 142 1.46 7.30 -18.32
C HIS A 142 -0.04 7.06 -18.27
N VAL A 143 -0.83 8.14 -18.28
CA VAL A 143 -2.30 8.05 -18.23
C VAL A 143 -2.83 7.99 -19.66
N LEU A 144 -3.42 6.86 -20.03
CA LEU A 144 -3.97 6.63 -21.36
C LEU A 144 -5.32 7.34 -21.54
N LYS A 145 -5.73 7.56 -22.80
CA LYS A 145 -7.00 8.23 -23.13
C LYS A 145 -8.24 7.53 -22.54
N ASN A 146 -8.18 6.22 -22.38
CA ASN A 146 -9.23 5.39 -21.80
C ASN A 146 -9.22 5.37 -20.25
N GLY A 147 -8.34 6.13 -19.60
CA GLY A 147 -8.20 6.21 -18.14
C GLY A 147 -7.34 5.10 -17.52
N LYS A 148 -6.90 4.11 -18.30
CA LYS A 148 -5.94 3.10 -17.82
C LYS A 148 -4.55 3.71 -17.65
N ILE A 149 -3.71 3.04 -16.87
CA ILE A 149 -2.34 3.47 -16.60
C ILE A 149 -1.38 2.52 -17.30
N ALA A 150 -0.43 3.05 -18.06
CA ALA A 150 0.73 2.32 -18.50
C ALA A 150 1.94 2.73 -17.64
N PHE A 151 2.87 1.82 -17.42
CA PHE A 151 4.09 2.10 -16.67
C PHE A 151 5.30 1.79 -17.54
N GLU A 152 6.26 2.69 -17.54
CA GLU A 152 7.49 2.61 -18.31
C GLU A 152 8.69 2.36 -17.40
N THR A 153 9.56 1.44 -17.80
CA THR A 153 10.82 1.09 -17.12
C THR A 153 11.90 2.15 -17.42
N ILE A 154 13.04 2.06 -16.72
CA ILE A 154 14.16 2.99 -16.91
C ILE A 154 14.79 2.95 -18.31
N ASP A 155 14.64 1.85 -19.03
CA ASP A 155 15.11 1.64 -20.41
C ASP A 155 13.97 1.72 -21.45
N ASN A 156 12.87 2.39 -21.10
CA ASN A 156 11.73 2.70 -21.97
C ASN A 156 10.95 1.47 -22.47
N LYS A 157 10.93 0.38 -21.69
CA LYS A 157 10.02 -0.76 -21.90
C LYS A 157 8.72 -0.53 -21.16
N TRP A 158 7.68 -1.20 -21.59
CA TRP A 158 6.34 -1.02 -21.06
C TRP A 158 5.92 -2.22 -20.22
N LEU A 159 5.52 -1.99 -18.97
CA LEU A 159 5.01 -3.04 -18.10
C LEU A 159 3.79 -3.71 -18.75
N SER A 160 3.73 -5.03 -18.62
CA SER A 160 2.64 -5.87 -19.07
C SER A 160 2.40 -6.96 -18.03
N TYR A 161 1.44 -7.85 -18.29
CA TYR A 161 1.12 -8.92 -17.35
C TYR A 161 2.35 -9.80 -17.06
N PRO A 162 2.77 -9.94 -15.79
CA PRO A 162 3.92 -10.76 -15.43
C PRO A 162 3.52 -12.24 -15.50
N THR A 163 3.72 -12.84 -16.67
CA THR A 163 3.22 -14.19 -16.96
C THR A 163 4.06 -15.25 -16.23
N LYS A 164 3.39 -16.19 -15.56
CA LYS A 164 4.00 -17.40 -15.02
C LYS A 164 4.87 -18.08 -16.08
N THR A 165 6.09 -18.45 -15.72
CA THR A 165 7.04 -19.09 -16.65
C THR A 165 7.37 -20.50 -16.14
N PRO A 166 7.30 -21.56 -16.98
CA PRO A 166 6.85 -21.54 -18.38
C PRO A 166 5.36 -21.17 -18.49
N ALA A 167 5.00 -20.46 -19.56
CA ALA A 167 3.62 -20.07 -19.80
C ALA A 167 2.74 -21.31 -20.07
N PRO A 168 1.46 -21.29 -19.68
CA PRO A 168 0.55 -22.37 -20.03
C PRO A 168 0.41 -22.55 -21.54
N SER A 169 0.36 -23.79 -22.01
CA SER A 169 0.29 -24.13 -23.45
C SER A 169 -0.97 -23.61 -24.17
N TRP A 170 -2.01 -23.27 -23.42
CA TRP A 170 -3.25 -22.67 -23.94
C TRP A 170 -3.17 -21.15 -24.14
N LEU A 171 -2.07 -20.51 -23.73
CA LEU A 171 -1.86 -19.06 -23.82
C LEU A 171 -0.73 -18.73 -24.81
N LYS A 172 -1.01 -17.83 -25.77
CA LYS A 172 -0.04 -17.24 -26.69
C LYS A 172 -0.06 -15.72 -26.61
N ASP A 173 0.82 -15.04 -27.35
CA ASP A 173 0.90 -13.58 -27.44
C ASP A 173 0.96 -12.88 -26.07
N TYR A 174 1.53 -13.55 -25.07
CA TYR A 174 1.82 -12.97 -23.77
C TYR A 174 3.13 -12.19 -23.84
N ALA A 175 3.29 -11.19 -22.98
CA ALA A 175 4.54 -10.45 -22.88
C ALA A 175 5.60 -11.34 -22.19
N PRO A 176 6.64 -11.80 -22.91
CA PRO A 176 7.72 -12.51 -22.26
C PRO A 176 8.36 -11.57 -21.23
N ASN A 177 8.75 -12.12 -20.07
CA ASN A 177 9.38 -11.35 -18.99
C ASN A 177 8.53 -10.20 -18.39
N GLY A 178 7.24 -10.09 -18.76
CA GLY A 178 6.32 -9.09 -18.22
C GLY A 178 6.48 -7.69 -18.80
N VAL A 179 7.18 -7.52 -19.93
CA VAL A 179 7.37 -6.22 -20.58
C VAL A 179 7.24 -6.30 -22.10
N THR A 180 7.01 -5.16 -22.76
CA THR A 180 7.05 -5.02 -24.22
C THR A 180 7.97 -3.85 -24.63
N ASP A 181 8.57 -3.95 -25.81
CA ASP A 181 9.46 -2.91 -26.35
C ASP A 181 8.72 -1.65 -26.81
N LYS A 182 7.47 -1.82 -27.22
CA LYS A 182 6.60 -0.73 -27.70
C LYS A 182 5.32 -0.73 -26.88
N LEU A 183 4.74 0.45 -26.73
CA LEU A 183 3.42 0.62 -26.16
C LEU A 183 2.38 -0.05 -27.06
N ASP A 184 1.77 -1.11 -26.56
CA ASP A 184 0.51 -1.67 -27.03
C ASP A 184 -0.52 -1.43 -25.92
N GLU A 185 -1.42 -0.47 -26.11
CA GLU A 185 -2.43 -0.12 -25.09
C GLU A 185 -3.31 -1.33 -24.67
N ALA A 186 -3.44 -2.35 -25.52
CA ALA A 186 -4.18 -3.56 -25.16
C ALA A 186 -3.40 -4.45 -24.16
N ALA A 187 -2.08 -4.48 -24.26
CA ALA A 187 -1.20 -5.26 -23.39
C ALA A 187 -0.74 -4.48 -22.15
N ASN A 188 -0.35 -3.22 -22.35
CA ASN A 188 0.28 -2.36 -21.35
C ASN A 188 -0.71 -1.43 -20.63
N GLY A 189 -1.94 -1.29 -21.14
CA GLY A 189 -2.99 -0.55 -20.45
C GLY A 189 -3.47 -1.32 -19.22
N LEU A 190 -2.98 -0.93 -18.04
CA LEU A 190 -3.31 -1.55 -16.77
C LEU A 190 -4.55 -0.89 -16.16
N GLU A 191 -5.54 -1.70 -15.84
CA GLU A 191 -6.72 -1.27 -15.10
C GLU A 191 -6.44 -1.41 -13.59
N LEU A 192 -6.40 -0.27 -12.90
CA LEU A 192 -6.21 -0.21 -11.46
C LEU A 192 -7.58 -0.24 -10.77
N GLN A 193 -7.88 -1.35 -10.11
CA GLN A 193 -9.12 -1.53 -9.38
C GLN A 193 -8.83 -1.38 -7.89
N LYS A 194 -9.59 -0.58 -7.15
CA LYS A 194 -9.41 -0.50 -5.69
C LYS A 194 -9.52 -1.89 -5.06
N ALA A 195 -8.56 -2.23 -4.20
CA ALA A 195 -8.58 -3.50 -3.49
C ALA A 195 -9.76 -3.53 -2.51
N GLY A 196 -10.54 -4.60 -2.58
CA GLY A 196 -11.76 -4.79 -1.81
C GLY A 196 -12.09 -6.27 -1.66
N LYS A 197 -13.30 -6.59 -1.18
CA LYS A 197 -13.75 -7.97 -0.99
C LYS A 197 -13.76 -8.75 -2.31
N GLY A 198 -13.52 -10.06 -2.22
CA GLY A 198 -13.57 -10.99 -3.34
C GLY A 198 -13.58 -12.43 -2.85
N ASN A 199 -13.92 -13.38 -3.73
CA ASN A 199 -14.11 -14.79 -3.37
C ASN A 199 -12.86 -15.43 -2.74
N HIS A 200 -11.67 -14.95 -3.10
CA HIS A 200 -10.38 -15.47 -2.61
C HIS A 200 -9.61 -14.47 -1.73
N VAL A 201 -10.30 -13.43 -1.23
CA VAL A 201 -9.71 -12.33 -0.46
C VAL A 201 -10.14 -12.41 1.00
N LYS A 202 -9.22 -12.80 1.89
CA LYS A 202 -9.44 -12.76 3.34
C LYS A 202 -9.41 -11.31 3.81
N SER A 203 -10.56 -10.74 4.19
CA SER A 203 -10.74 -9.30 4.45
C SER A 203 -11.01 -8.95 5.92
N GLU A 204 -10.55 -9.80 6.86
CA GLU A 204 -10.76 -9.64 8.30
C GLU A 204 -10.28 -8.28 8.83
N ASN A 205 -9.15 -7.77 8.31
CA ASN A 205 -8.70 -6.41 8.55
C ASN A 205 -8.74 -5.60 7.23
N PHE A 206 -9.75 -4.76 7.07
CA PHE A 206 -9.94 -3.93 5.88
C PHE A 206 -8.80 -2.94 5.64
N LEU A 207 -8.06 -2.53 6.67
CA LEU A 207 -6.91 -1.62 6.53
C LEU A 207 -5.79 -2.27 5.71
N ASN A 208 -5.73 -3.60 5.67
CA ASN A 208 -4.79 -4.32 4.83
C ASN A 208 -5.05 -4.06 3.33
N LEU A 209 -6.29 -3.77 2.94
CA LEU A 209 -6.69 -3.47 1.56
C LEU A 209 -6.80 -1.97 1.28
N PHE A 210 -7.01 -1.15 2.32
CA PHE A 210 -7.19 0.28 2.18
C PHE A 210 -5.94 0.97 1.59
N GLY A 211 -6.16 1.84 0.59
CA GLY A 211 -5.08 2.50 -0.17
C GLY A 211 -4.43 1.64 -1.26
N LYS A 212 -4.88 0.39 -1.46
CA LYS A 212 -4.25 -0.56 -2.37
C LYS A 212 -5.15 -0.89 -3.55
N PHE A 213 -4.57 -1.53 -4.56
CA PHE A 213 -5.21 -1.91 -5.82
C PHE A 213 -5.08 -3.40 -6.11
N TYR A 214 -5.96 -3.89 -6.96
CA TYR A 214 -5.72 -5.00 -7.86
C TYR A 214 -5.35 -4.44 -9.23
N ILE A 215 -4.39 -5.06 -9.91
CA ILE A 215 -4.03 -4.70 -11.28
C ILE A 215 -4.61 -5.76 -12.22
N LYS A 216 -5.45 -5.33 -13.16
CA LYS A 216 -6.01 -6.17 -14.21
C LYS A 216 -5.43 -5.76 -15.57
N SER A 217 -4.95 -6.72 -16.34
CA SER A 217 -4.46 -6.48 -17.70
C SER A 217 -4.58 -7.73 -18.59
N LYS A 218 -4.27 -7.57 -19.88
CA LYS A 218 -4.23 -8.68 -20.84
C LYS A 218 -3.06 -9.61 -20.50
N ARG A 219 -3.38 -10.89 -20.23
CA ARG A 219 -2.41 -11.97 -20.03
C ARG A 219 -1.80 -12.44 -21.35
N GLY A 220 -2.60 -12.42 -22.40
CA GLY A 220 -2.25 -12.92 -23.72
C GLY A 220 -3.52 -13.23 -24.50
N THR A 221 -3.45 -14.22 -25.38
CA THR A 221 -4.54 -14.68 -26.24
C THR A 221 -4.72 -16.19 -26.07
N HIS A 222 -5.96 -16.66 -25.98
CA HIS A 222 -6.24 -18.10 -25.93
C HIS A 222 -5.92 -18.74 -27.28
N THR A 223 -5.18 -19.85 -27.29
CA THR A 223 -4.68 -20.46 -28.54
C THR A 223 -5.80 -20.98 -29.44
N SER A 224 -6.87 -21.56 -28.87
CA SER A 224 -7.97 -22.13 -29.66
C SER A 224 -9.02 -21.12 -30.14
N THR A 225 -9.33 -20.09 -29.34
CA THR A 225 -10.43 -19.14 -29.64
C THR A 225 -9.94 -17.82 -30.21
N ASN A 226 -8.63 -17.55 -30.13
CA ASN A 226 -8.01 -16.27 -30.48
C ASN A 226 -8.57 -15.07 -29.69
N GLN A 227 -9.23 -15.30 -28.56
CA GLN A 227 -9.74 -14.23 -27.71
C GLN A 227 -8.70 -13.77 -26.70
N ALA A 228 -8.68 -12.45 -26.43
CA ALA A 228 -7.82 -11.87 -25.42
C ALA A 228 -8.21 -12.36 -24.02
N VAL A 229 -7.24 -12.87 -23.27
CA VAL A 229 -7.44 -13.33 -21.90
C VAL A 229 -7.04 -12.20 -20.96
N GLN A 230 -7.98 -11.73 -20.15
CA GLN A 230 -7.70 -10.79 -19.06
C GLN A 230 -7.33 -11.55 -17.79
N GLY A 231 -6.60 -10.91 -16.89
CA GLY A 231 -6.46 -11.43 -15.54
C GLY A 231 -5.83 -10.45 -14.56
N ILE A 232 -5.88 -10.85 -13.30
CA ILE A 232 -5.35 -10.11 -12.17
C ILE A 232 -3.89 -10.50 -11.97
N TRP A 233 -3.05 -9.52 -11.62
CA TRP A 233 -1.67 -9.78 -11.24
C TRP A 233 -1.65 -10.54 -9.91
N VAL A 234 -0.97 -11.69 -9.89
CA VAL A 234 -0.91 -12.56 -8.71
C VAL A 234 0.55 -12.89 -8.42
N LEU A 235 0.93 -12.73 -7.17
CA LEU A 235 2.20 -13.22 -6.63
C LEU A 235 1.92 -14.41 -5.71
N LYS A 236 2.63 -15.52 -5.93
CA LYS A 236 2.76 -16.59 -4.96
C LYS A 236 3.83 -16.19 -3.95
N THR A 237 3.39 -15.88 -2.74
CA THR A 237 4.23 -15.20 -1.73
C THR A 237 5.28 -16.11 -1.11
N SER A 238 5.07 -17.43 -1.15
CA SER A 238 5.98 -18.41 -0.55
C SER A 238 7.26 -18.66 -1.36
N ASP A 239 7.20 -18.55 -2.68
CA ASP A 239 8.35 -18.73 -3.57
C ASP A 239 8.68 -17.48 -4.40
N ASN A 240 7.93 -16.39 -4.19
CA ASN A 240 8.16 -15.09 -4.83
C ASN A 240 8.08 -15.19 -6.37
N THR A 241 7.11 -15.96 -6.88
CA THR A 241 6.87 -16.15 -8.31
C THR A 241 5.52 -15.61 -8.74
N PHE A 242 5.41 -15.16 -9.98
CA PHE A 242 4.13 -14.74 -10.54
C PHE A 242 3.26 -15.94 -10.93
N ASP A 243 1.95 -15.79 -10.71
CA ASP A 243 0.93 -16.70 -11.20
C ASP A 243 -0.17 -15.91 -11.92
N GLY A 244 -1.28 -16.56 -12.29
CA GLY A 244 -2.39 -15.82 -12.83
C GLY A 244 -3.78 -16.39 -12.62
N ALA A 245 -4.71 -15.46 -12.43
CA ALA A 245 -6.11 -15.72 -12.11
C ALA A 245 -7.04 -14.74 -12.83
N SER A 246 -8.32 -15.11 -12.93
CA SER A 246 -9.41 -14.21 -13.33
C SER A 246 -9.79 -13.24 -12.21
N ASP A 247 -9.63 -13.66 -10.96
CA ASP A 247 -10.12 -13.00 -9.76
C ASP A 247 -8.97 -12.68 -8.79
N PRO A 248 -9.11 -11.65 -7.93
CA PRO A 248 -8.06 -11.27 -6.98
C PRO A 248 -7.91 -12.27 -5.84
N TYR A 249 -6.67 -12.43 -5.37
CA TYR A 249 -6.32 -13.27 -4.23
C TYR A 249 -5.73 -12.43 -3.09
N TYR A 250 -6.04 -12.83 -1.86
CA TYR A 250 -5.33 -12.35 -0.67
C TYR A 250 -5.48 -13.39 0.44
N ASN A 251 -4.55 -14.33 0.49
CA ASN A 251 -4.51 -15.42 1.44
C ASN A 251 -3.05 -15.81 1.77
N GLU A 252 -2.86 -16.92 2.46
CA GLU A 252 -1.53 -17.40 2.90
C GLU A 252 -0.59 -17.78 1.74
N THR A 253 -1.15 -18.10 0.58
CA THR A 253 -0.37 -18.55 -0.58
C THR A 253 -0.18 -17.43 -1.61
N PHE A 254 -1.27 -16.73 -1.93
CA PHE A 254 -1.33 -15.79 -3.05
C PHE A 254 -1.76 -14.39 -2.61
N SER A 255 -1.17 -13.39 -3.25
CA SER A 255 -1.59 -12.00 -3.15
C SER A 255 -1.69 -11.30 -4.50
N SER A 256 -2.77 -10.56 -4.67
CA SER A 256 -3.00 -9.58 -5.73
C SER A 256 -3.01 -8.14 -5.20
N VAL A 257 -2.83 -7.97 -3.89
CA VAL A 257 -2.97 -6.67 -3.21
C VAL A 257 -1.71 -5.86 -3.42
N ILE A 258 -1.84 -4.75 -4.16
CA ILE A 258 -0.72 -3.96 -4.64
C ILE A 258 -0.82 -2.52 -4.13
N LEU A 259 0.23 -2.04 -3.47
CA LEU A 259 0.41 -0.63 -3.18
C LEU A 259 1.22 0.01 -4.32
N ILE A 260 0.72 1.14 -4.83
CA ILE A 260 1.44 1.98 -5.79
C ILE A 260 1.81 3.27 -5.07
N GLN A 261 3.10 3.48 -4.83
CA GLN A 261 3.58 4.57 -4.00
C GLN A 261 4.45 5.53 -4.82
N PRO A 262 4.19 6.85 -4.80
CA PRO A 262 5.05 7.82 -5.45
C PRO A 262 6.49 7.66 -5.00
N VAL A 263 7.43 7.72 -5.94
CA VAL A 263 8.85 7.86 -5.62
C VAL A 263 9.04 9.28 -5.13
N THR A 264 9.20 9.46 -3.82
CA THR A 264 9.65 10.73 -3.29
C THR A 264 11.11 10.88 -3.65
N VAL A 265 11.41 11.65 -4.71
CA VAL A 265 12.77 12.13 -4.94
C VAL A 265 13.13 12.88 -3.67
N THR A 266 14.04 12.32 -2.87
CA THR A 266 14.68 13.04 -1.78
C THR A 266 15.54 14.13 -2.42
N THR A 267 14.92 15.23 -2.80
CA THR A 267 15.60 16.49 -3.12
C THR A 267 16.18 17.15 -1.86
N GLY A 268 16.14 16.46 -0.71
CA GLY A 268 16.76 16.85 0.54
C GLY A 268 17.70 15.78 1.06
N ILE A 269 18.83 16.25 1.62
CA ILE A 269 19.77 15.46 2.42
C ILE A 269 18.98 14.73 3.50
N GLN A 270 18.94 13.40 3.47
CA GLN A 270 18.58 12.64 4.66
C GLN A 270 19.75 12.73 5.63
N GLN A 271 19.52 13.35 6.78
CA GLN A 271 20.43 13.26 7.90
C GLN A 271 20.44 11.79 8.33
N ILE A 272 21.48 11.06 7.92
CA ILE A 272 21.69 9.70 8.38
C ILE A 272 22.03 9.82 9.85
N ASP A 273 21.12 9.38 10.72
CA ASP A 273 21.40 9.32 12.14
C ASP A 273 22.65 8.45 12.39
N THR A 274 23.50 9.00 13.22
CA THR A 274 24.89 8.66 13.46
C THR A 274 25.07 7.21 13.94
N ALA A 275 25.55 6.29 13.08
CA ALA A 275 26.20 5.03 13.51
C ALA A 275 26.90 4.21 12.39
N ALA A 276 26.82 4.58 11.11
CA ALA A 276 27.51 3.85 10.06
C ALA A 276 29.02 4.16 10.09
N LYS A 277 29.83 3.13 10.42
CA LYS A 277 31.30 3.14 10.47
C LYS A 277 31.92 4.02 9.39
N ARG A 278 32.63 5.06 9.84
CA ARG A 278 33.51 5.89 9.00
C ARG A 278 34.64 5.01 8.45
N THR A 279 34.54 4.56 7.22
CA THR A 279 35.71 4.14 6.47
C THR A 279 36.48 5.40 6.06
N SER A 280 37.79 5.40 6.30
CA SER A 280 38.70 6.55 6.23
C SER A 280 38.99 7.08 4.81
N GLU A 281 38.11 6.81 3.84
CA GLU A 281 38.21 7.37 2.50
C GLU A 281 37.32 8.61 2.44
N ASN A 282 37.94 9.79 2.27
CA ASN A 282 37.21 11.03 2.05
C ASN A 282 36.37 10.92 0.78
N LYS A 283 35.06 10.67 0.91
CA LYS A 283 34.14 10.70 -0.23
C LYS A 283 33.78 12.15 -0.50
N ILE A 284 34.30 12.69 -1.60
CA ILE A 284 34.13 14.09 -2.03
C ILE A 284 33.16 14.12 -3.22
N TYR A 285 32.18 15.00 -3.16
CA TYR A 285 31.18 15.20 -4.23
C TYR A 285 31.02 16.68 -4.57
N THR A 286 30.62 16.97 -5.81
CA THR A 286 30.13 18.31 -6.20
C THR A 286 28.74 18.56 -5.60
N LEU A 287 28.26 19.81 -5.65
CA LEU A 287 26.86 20.14 -5.30
C LEU A 287 25.83 19.44 -6.20
N SER A 288 26.21 19.02 -7.40
CA SER A 288 25.38 18.23 -8.32
C SER A 288 25.43 16.72 -8.04
N GLY A 289 26.14 16.28 -7.00
CA GLY A 289 26.24 14.86 -6.62
C GLY A 289 27.27 14.05 -7.42
N GLN A 290 28.09 14.68 -8.25
CA GLN A 290 29.16 14.00 -8.99
C GLN A 290 30.34 13.71 -8.06
N ARG A 291 30.85 12.47 -8.07
CA ARG A 291 32.01 12.08 -7.26
C ARG A 291 33.29 12.71 -7.82
N VAL A 292 34.09 13.32 -6.96
CA VAL A 292 35.38 13.93 -7.27
C VAL A 292 36.48 13.10 -6.63
N PHE A 293 37.51 12.76 -7.41
CA PHE A 293 38.65 11.98 -6.94
C PHE A 293 39.86 12.90 -6.84
N VAL A 294 40.34 13.14 -5.63
CA VAL A 294 41.56 13.90 -5.34
C VAL A 294 42.30 13.21 -4.19
N GLU A 295 43.63 13.25 -4.20
CA GLU A 295 44.46 12.69 -3.13
C GLU A 295 44.39 13.54 -1.86
N LYS A 296 44.35 14.87 -2.00
CA LYS A 296 44.21 15.81 -0.87
C LYS A 296 43.10 16.82 -1.16
N LEU A 297 42.44 17.27 -0.09
CA LEU A 297 41.40 18.31 -0.17
C LEU A 297 41.94 19.65 -0.70
N SER A 298 43.24 19.92 -0.50
CA SER A 298 43.95 21.09 -1.04
C SER A 298 44.01 21.12 -2.56
N ASP A 299 43.83 19.98 -3.22
CA ASP A 299 43.98 19.84 -4.67
C ASP A 299 42.65 20.12 -5.38
N LEU A 300 41.58 20.35 -4.62
CA LEU A 300 40.30 20.75 -5.18
C LEU A 300 40.40 22.16 -5.76
N PRO A 301 39.87 22.39 -6.98
CA PRO A 301 39.64 23.73 -7.49
C PRO A 301 38.76 24.54 -6.54
N ARG A 302 38.82 25.87 -6.64
CA ARG A 302 37.91 26.76 -5.92
C ARG A 302 36.46 26.40 -6.21
N GLY A 303 35.67 26.21 -5.15
CA GLY A 303 34.29 25.77 -5.30
C GLY A 303 33.69 25.25 -4.01
N ILE A 304 32.43 24.82 -4.10
CA ILE A 304 31.71 24.21 -2.97
C ILE A 304 31.60 22.71 -3.21
N TYR A 305 32.09 21.94 -2.26
CA TYR A 305 32.11 20.48 -2.30
C TYR A 305 31.39 19.90 -1.08
N ILE A 306 30.98 18.64 -1.20
CA ILE A 306 30.47 17.82 -0.10
C ILE A 306 31.58 16.83 0.26
N VAL A 307 32.20 17.02 1.42
CA VAL A 307 33.26 16.17 1.93
C VAL A 307 32.72 15.41 3.13
N ASN A 308 32.62 14.09 3.05
CA ASN A 308 32.09 13.24 4.14
C ASN A 308 30.73 13.75 4.68
N GLY A 309 29.87 14.22 3.77
CA GLY A 309 28.53 14.72 4.10
C GLY A 309 28.48 16.17 4.60
N LYS A 310 29.59 16.90 4.70
CA LYS A 310 29.62 18.33 5.06
C LYS A 310 29.96 19.21 3.86
N LYS A 311 29.28 20.35 3.73
CA LYS A 311 29.64 21.38 2.76
C LYS A 311 30.98 22.02 3.16
N LEU A 312 31.93 22.03 2.23
CA LEU A 312 33.22 22.68 2.34
C LEU A 312 33.35 23.70 1.22
N LEU A 313 33.65 24.95 1.57
CA LEU A 313 34.08 25.95 0.61
C LEU A 313 35.60 25.86 0.48
N VAL A 314 36.07 25.55 -0.72
CA VAL A 314 37.50 25.58 -1.06
C VAL A 314 37.78 26.96 -1.66
N GLN A 315 38.65 27.72 -0.98
CA GLN A 315 39.07 29.08 -1.33
C GLN A 315 40.49 29.11 -1.89
#